data_AF-X0WVB0-F1
#
_entry.id   AF-X0WVB0-F1
#
_cell.length_a   1.000
_cell.length_b   1.000
_cell.length_c   1.000
_cell.angle_alpha   90.00
_cell.angle_beta   90.00
_cell.angle_gamma   90.00
#
_symmetry.space_group_name_H-M   'P 1'
#
loop_
_entity.id
_entity.type
_entity.pdbx_description
1 polymer ?
#
loop_
_entity_poly.entity_id
_entity_poly.type
_entity_poly.pdbx_seq_one_letter_code
_entity_poly.pdbx_strand_id
1 'polypeptide(L)'
;VKIKTDGKSRIFSIYSGGILHSKTSLSIVEDYLRFKANLPKGTPEWLKCYFDGVRDCLHDKLYEHLHFAYEINGKLYSIHKSHLSYYEKHGLKPSDLCGAKGGHYWFKNDKPFFVAEKES
;
A
#
# COMPACT_ATOMS: atom_id res chain seq x y z
N VAL A 1 23.54 6.05 -17.11
CA VAL A 1 22.91 7.16 -16.34
C VAL A 1 21.44 7.34 -16.70
N LYS A 2 21.06 7.47 -17.98
CA LYS A 2 19.66 7.65 -18.42
C LYS A 2 18.68 6.57 -17.94
N ILE A 3 19.01 5.28 -18.13
CA ILE A 3 18.16 4.15 -17.67
C ILE A 3 17.92 4.19 -16.16
N LYS A 4 18.91 4.59 -15.36
CA LYS A 4 18.78 4.70 -13.90
C LYS A 4 17.79 5.80 -13.52
N THR A 5 17.91 6.97 -14.13
CA THR A 5 17.02 8.11 -13.89
C THR A 5 15.59 7.80 -14.34
N ASP A 6 15.42 7.29 -15.56
CA ASP A 6 14.11 6.98 -16.13
C ASP A 6 13.42 5.84 -15.35
N GLY A 7 14.18 4.81 -14.98
CA GLY A 7 13.69 3.70 -14.15
C GLY A 7 13.24 4.17 -12.77
N LYS A 8 14.03 5.02 -12.10
CA LYS A 8 13.63 5.63 -10.83
C LYS A 8 12.32 6.41 -11.00
N SER A 9 12.23 7.32 -11.96
CA SER A 9 11.01 8.11 -12.22
C SER A 9 9.79 7.22 -12.48
N ARG A 10 9.98 6.09 -13.17
CA ARG A 10 8.90 5.12 -13.41
C ARG A 10 8.43 4.46 -12.12
N ILE A 11 9.33 4.04 -11.24
CA ILE A 11 8.96 3.44 -9.94
C ILE A 11 8.23 4.48 -9.09
N PHE A 12 8.71 5.72 -9.02
CA PHE A 12 8.00 6.81 -8.33
C PHE A 12 6.58 6.99 -8.87
N SER A 13 6.41 7.00 -10.20
CA SER A 13 5.09 7.11 -10.83
C SER A 13 4.15 5.95 -10.45
N ILE A 14 4.66 4.72 -10.35
CA ILE A 14 3.88 3.55 -9.90
C ILE A 14 3.34 3.77 -8.49
N TYR A 15 4.20 4.17 -7.55
CA TYR A 15 3.81 4.34 -6.14
C TYR A 15 2.94 5.59 -5.93
N SER A 16 3.26 6.72 -6.55
CA SER A 16 2.40 7.92 -6.54
C SER A 16 1.03 7.64 -7.16
N GLY A 17 0.97 6.88 -8.26
CA GLY A 17 -0.29 6.42 -8.84
C GLY A 17 -1.06 5.47 -7.93
N GLY A 18 -0.35 4.60 -7.21
CA GLY A 18 -0.92 3.73 -6.18
C GLY A 18 -1.67 4.53 -5.10
N ILE A 19 -1.03 5.58 -4.59
CA ILE A 19 -1.63 6.51 -3.61
C ILE A 19 -2.81 7.27 -4.23
N LEU A 20 -2.62 7.84 -5.43
CA LEU A 20 -3.64 8.66 -6.10
C LEU A 20 -4.92 7.86 -6.40
N HIS A 21 -4.79 6.59 -6.75
CA HIS A 21 -5.94 5.75 -7.12
C HIS A 21 -6.36 4.75 -6.04
N SER A 22 -5.74 4.77 -4.86
CA SER A 22 -5.99 3.81 -3.78
C SER A 22 -5.87 2.36 -4.26
N LYS A 23 -4.79 2.05 -4.98
CA LYS A 23 -4.55 0.69 -5.48
C LYS A 23 -4.31 -0.28 -4.32
N THR A 24 -4.55 -1.56 -4.56
CA THR A 24 -4.17 -2.62 -3.63
C THR A 24 -2.65 -2.84 -3.68
N SER A 25 -2.09 -3.41 -2.61
CA SER A 25 -0.68 -3.80 -2.55
C SER A 25 -0.29 -4.71 -3.72
N LEU A 26 -1.14 -5.70 -4.04
CA LEU A 26 -0.95 -6.60 -5.17
C LEU A 26 -0.84 -5.84 -6.51
N SER A 27 -1.76 -4.92 -6.77
CA SER A 27 -1.75 -4.14 -8.03
C SER A 27 -0.48 -3.29 -8.20
N ILE A 28 0.02 -2.70 -7.10
CA ILE A 28 1.27 -1.93 -7.10
C ILE A 28 2.47 -2.85 -7.36
N VAL A 29 2.50 -4.03 -6.73
CA VAL A 29 3.55 -5.03 -6.95
C VAL A 29 3.55 -5.52 -8.39
N GLU A 30 2.40 -5.83 -8.97
CA GLU A 30 2.28 -6.22 -10.38
C GLU A 30 2.78 -5.14 -11.34
N ASP A 31 2.43 -3.87 -11.10
CA ASP A 31 2.95 -2.73 -11.89
C ASP A 31 4.47 -2.68 -11.84
N TYR A 32 5.07 -2.90 -10.67
CA TYR A 32 6.52 -2.94 -10.49
C TYR A 32 7.16 -4.15 -11.19
N LEU A 33 6.57 -5.35 -11.07
CA LEU A 33 7.07 -6.55 -11.73
C LEU A 33 6.99 -6.41 -13.26
N ARG A 34 5.91 -5.82 -13.80
CA ARG A 34 5.80 -5.47 -15.22
C ARG A 34 6.89 -4.49 -15.65
N PHE A 35 7.21 -3.49 -14.83
CA PHE A 35 8.34 -2.61 -15.11
C PHE A 35 9.66 -3.39 -15.16
N LYS A 36 9.93 -4.25 -14.17
CA LYS A 36 11.18 -5.03 -14.08
C LYS A 36 11.34 -6.01 -15.25
N ALA A 37 10.25 -6.64 -15.69
CA ALA A 37 10.23 -7.54 -16.84
C ALA A 37 10.50 -6.83 -18.18
N ASN A 38 10.20 -5.53 -18.28
CA ASN A 38 10.41 -4.71 -19.47
C ASN A 38 11.77 -3.99 -19.50
N LEU A 39 12.67 -4.27 -18.55
CA LEU A 39 14.03 -3.72 -18.58
C LEU A 39 14.80 -4.25 -19.80
N PRO A 40 15.66 -3.42 -20.44
CA PRO A 40 16.45 -3.86 -21.58
C PRO A 40 17.25 -5.14 -21.29
N LYS A 41 17.32 -6.05 -22.26
CA LYS A 41 18.16 -7.24 -22.17
C LYS A 41 19.61 -6.83 -21.89
N GLY A 42 20.26 -7.48 -20.93
CA GLY A 42 21.62 -7.12 -20.49
C GLY A 42 21.69 -6.00 -19.45
N THR A 43 20.54 -5.55 -18.90
CA THR A 43 20.54 -4.65 -17.74
C THR A 43 21.39 -5.24 -16.61
N PRO A 44 22.44 -4.53 -16.13
CA PRO A 44 23.32 -5.03 -15.09
C PRO A 44 22.58 -5.36 -13.80
N GLU A 45 23.02 -6.38 -13.09
CA GLU A 45 22.34 -6.85 -11.87
C GLU A 45 22.30 -5.79 -10.78
N TRP A 46 23.40 -5.05 -10.58
CA TRP A 46 23.43 -3.95 -9.60
C TRP A 46 22.35 -2.90 -9.83
N LEU A 47 21.94 -2.68 -11.09
CA LEU A 47 20.90 -1.71 -11.43
C LEU A 47 19.51 -2.25 -11.09
N LYS A 48 19.29 -3.56 -11.24
CA LYS A 48 18.06 -4.22 -10.79
C LYS A 48 17.95 -4.17 -9.26
N CYS A 49 19.02 -4.49 -8.56
CA CYS A 49 19.08 -4.37 -7.09
C CYS A 49 18.84 -2.93 -6.64
N TYR A 50 19.39 -1.94 -7.36
CA TYR A 50 19.11 -0.53 -7.09
C TYR A 50 17.61 -0.21 -7.21
N PHE A 51 16.93 -0.73 -8.24
CA PHE A 51 15.49 -0.53 -8.38
C PHE A 51 14.68 -1.24 -7.29
N ASP A 52 15.08 -2.43 -6.86
CA ASP A 52 14.45 -3.14 -5.75
C ASP A 52 14.56 -2.32 -4.46
N GLY A 53 15.75 -1.78 -4.16
CA GLY A 53 15.93 -0.89 -2.99
C GLY A 53 15.09 0.39 -3.06
N VAL A 54 14.96 1.00 -4.24
CA VAL A 54 14.05 2.17 -4.42
C VAL A 54 12.61 1.77 -4.18
N ARG A 55 12.19 0.59 -4.68
CA ARG A 55 10.85 0.06 -4.49
C ARG A 55 10.56 -0.20 -3.01
N ASP A 56 11.48 -0.82 -2.27
CA ASP A 56 11.31 -1.10 -0.84
C ASP A 56 11.12 0.20 -0.05
N CYS A 57 11.97 1.20 -0.26
CA CYS A 57 11.81 2.51 0.39
C CYS A 57 10.48 3.20 0.08
N LEU A 58 9.97 3.06 -1.15
CA LEU A 58 8.68 3.64 -1.53
C LEU A 58 7.49 2.85 -0.98
N HIS A 59 7.64 1.54 -0.84
CA HIS A 59 6.63 0.67 -0.25
C HIS A 59 6.41 1.00 1.21
N ASP A 60 7.49 1.18 1.98
CA ASP A 60 7.39 1.60 3.39
C ASP A 60 6.66 2.95 3.52
N LYS A 61 6.94 3.90 2.62
CA LYS A 61 6.25 5.19 2.59
C LYS A 61 4.76 5.10 2.30
N LEU A 62 4.26 4.00 1.73
CA LEU A 62 2.81 3.84 1.54
C LEU A 62 2.07 3.83 2.88
N TYR A 63 2.67 3.30 3.94
CA TYR A 63 2.06 3.22 5.27
C TYR A 63 1.76 4.60 5.88
N GLU A 64 2.45 5.66 5.45
CA GLU A 64 2.11 7.05 5.85
C GLU A 64 0.75 7.50 5.31
N HIS A 65 0.23 6.84 4.27
CA HIS A 65 -1.06 7.11 3.64
C HIS A 65 -2.15 6.09 4.00
N LEU A 66 -1.83 5.15 4.89
CA LEU A 66 -2.73 4.10 5.34
C LEU A 66 -3.04 4.26 6.83
N HIS A 67 -4.24 3.85 7.21
CA HIS A 67 -4.61 3.67 8.61
C HIS A 67 -4.98 2.23 8.86
N PHE A 68 -4.68 1.74 10.06
CA PHE A 68 -5.19 0.47 10.52
C PHE A 68 -6.61 0.63 11.05
N ALA A 69 -7.52 -0.24 10.63
CA ALA A 69 -8.92 -0.23 11.04
C ALA A 69 -9.46 -1.65 11.21
N TYR A 70 -10.53 -1.75 11.99
CA TYR A 70 -11.29 -2.97 12.21
C TYR A 70 -12.70 -2.83 11.64
N GLU A 71 -13.20 -3.90 11.01
CA GLU A 71 -14.57 -3.98 10.54
C GLU A 71 -15.46 -4.61 11.62
N ILE A 72 -16.46 -3.86 12.10
CA ILE A 72 -17.44 -4.30 13.09
C ILE A 72 -18.83 -4.00 12.55
N ASN A 73 -19.67 -5.03 12.38
CA ASN A 73 -21.02 -4.91 11.84
C ASN A 73 -21.09 -4.13 10.52
N GLY A 74 -20.15 -4.37 9.61
CA GLY A 74 -20.07 -3.72 8.29
C GLY A 74 -19.58 -2.26 8.32
N LYS A 75 -19.10 -1.76 9.46
CA LYS A 75 -18.51 -0.42 9.60
C LYS A 75 -17.04 -0.50 9.97
N LEU A 76 -16.23 0.38 9.38
CA LEU A 76 -14.80 0.48 9.67
C LEU A 76 -14.54 1.46 10.82
N TYR A 77 -13.76 1.02 11.80
CA TYR A 77 -13.31 1.82 12.92
C TYR A 77 -11.79 1.86 12.96
N SER A 78 -11.23 3.06 12.82
CA SER A 78 -9.79 3.30 12.81
C SER A 78 -9.21 3.28 14.23
N ILE A 79 -7.97 2.81 14.38
CA ILE A 79 -7.21 2.96 15.64
C ILE A 79 -6.50 4.31 15.74
N HIS A 80 -6.50 5.10 14.67
CA HIS A 80 -5.80 6.39 14.61
C HIS A 80 -6.71 7.51 15.12
N LYS A 81 -6.32 8.15 16.23
CA LYS A 81 -7.08 9.22 16.91
C LYS A 81 -7.49 10.39 16.00
N SER A 82 -6.66 10.70 15.00
CA SER A 82 -6.91 11.75 14.02
C SER A 82 -8.02 11.41 13.03
N HIS A 83 -8.36 10.12 12.83
CA HIS A 83 -9.38 9.70 11.89
C HIS A 83 -10.80 10.00 12.40
N LEU A 84 -11.74 10.22 11.48
CA LEU A 84 -13.15 10.46 11.82
C LEU A 84 -13.81 9.21 12.42
N SER A 85 -13.43 8.01 11.95
CA SER A 85 -13.90 6.74 12.47
C SER A 85 -13.08 6.19 13.64
N TYR A 86 -12.33 7.03 14.37
CA TYR A 86 -11.57 6.56 15.54
C TYR A 86 -12.51 5.89 16.55
N TYR A 87 -12.24 4.61 16.87
CA TYR A 87 -13.20 3.75 17.57
C TYR A 87 -13.75 4.34 18.88
N GLU A 88 -12.92 4.99 19.71
CA GLU A 88 -13.38 5.58 20.99
C GLU A 88 -14.36 6.75 20.78
N LYS A 89 -14.29 7.48 19.65
CA LYS A 89 -15.28 8.53 19.31
C LYS A 89 -16.68 7.96 19.10
N HIS A 90 -16.77 6.66 18.84
CA HIS A 90 -18.01 5.93 18.61
C HIS A 90 -18.39 5.03 19.80
N GLY A 91 -17.78 5.26 20.97
CA GLY A 91 -18.10 4.56 22.21
C GLY A 91 -17.55 3.13 22.30
N LEU A 92 -16.68 2.73 21.37
CA LEU A 92 -16.02 1.43 21.40
C LEU A 92 -14.80 1.44 22.32
N LYS A 93 -14.50 0.30 22.90
CA LYS A 93 -13.31 0.01 23.70
C LYS A 93 -12.38 -0.94 22.93
N PRO A 94 -11.09 -1.03 23.30
CA PRO A 94 -10.17 -1.99 22.67
C PRO A 94 -10.67 -3.45 22.71
N SER A 95 -11.41 -3.83 23.76
CA SER A 95 -12.04 -5.15 23.88
C SER A 95 -13.04 -5.44 22.77
N ASP A 96 -13.72 -4.43 22.24
CA ASP A 96 -14.72 -4.58 21.18
C ASP A 96 -14.06 -4.80 19.80
N LEU A 97 -12.79 -4.40 19.66
CA LEU A 97 -11.98 -4.65 18.47
C LEU A 97 -11.38 -6.07 18.47
N CYS A 98 -11.35 -6.74 19.63
CA CYS A 98 -10.74 -8.04 19.78
C CYS A 98 -11.54 -9.10 18.98
N GLY A 99 -10.88 -9.76 18.03
CA GLY A 99 -11.50 -10.75 17.14
C GLY A 99 -12.21 -10.16 15.93
N ALA A 100 -12.31 -8.82 15.81
CA ALA A 100 -12.80 -8.18 14.60
C ALA A 100 -11.77 -8.30 13.46
N LYS A 101 -12.24 -8.30 12.22
CA LYS A 101 -11.37 -8.34 11.04
C LYS A 101 -10.62 -7.01 10.92
N GLY A 102 -9.31 -7.05 11.12
CA GLY A 102 -8.43 -5.89 11.01
C GLY A 102 -7.67 -5.82 9.68
N GLY A 103 -7.30 -4.61 9.25
CA GLY A 103 -6.51 -4.42 8.05
C GLY A 103 -6.01 -2.99 7.87
N HIS A 104 -5.20 -2.79 6.83
CA HIS A 104 -4.76 -1.47 6.39
C HIS A 104 -5.68 -0.94 5.28
N TYR A 105 -6.11 0.30 5.44
CA TYR A 105 -7.03 0.98 4.54
C TYR A 105 -6.46 2.35 4.16
N TRP A 106 -6.84 2.84 2.98
CA TRP A 106 -6.42 4.17 2.52
C TRP A 106 -7.11 5.26 3.32
N PHE A 107 -6.31 6.14 3.96
CA PHE A 107 -6.81 7.23 4.82
C PHE A 107 -7.88 8.11 4.17
N LYS A 108 -7.86 8.25 2.85
CA LYS A 108 -8.75 9.18 2.12
C LYS A 108 -10.12 8.61 1.78
N ASN A 109 -10.28 7.29 1.74
CA ASN A 109 -11.50 6.66 1.20
C ASN A 109 -11.80 5.26 1.74
N ASP A 110 -11.10 4.82 2.78
CA ASP A 110 -11.33 3.54 3.46
C ASP A 110 -11.27 2.31 2.53
N LYS A 111 -10.65 2.41 1.34
CA LYS A 111 -10.45 1.26 0.46
C LYS A 111 -9.39 0.33 1.05
N PRO A 112 -9.58 -1.00 1.02
CA PRO A 112 -8.60 -1.94 1.57
C PRO A 112 -7.30 -1.91 0.76
N PHE A 113 -6.17 -1.84 1.45
CA PHE A 113 -4.85 -1.91 0.82
C PHE A 113 -4.44 -3.36 0.55
N PHE A 114 -4.70 -4.26 1.50
CA PHE A 114 -4.55 -5.70 1.33
C PHE A 114 -5.92 -6.31 1.01
N VAL A 115 -6.02 -6.98 -0.13
CA VAL A 115 -7.16 -7.81 -0.48
C VAL A 115 -6.72 -9.26 -0.36
N ALA A 116 -7.43 -10.07 0.43
CA ALA A 116 -7.23 -11.51 0.40
C ALA A 116 -7.65 -12.01 -0.98
N GLU A 117 -6.87 -12.91 -1.58
CA GLU A 117 -7.37 -13.69 -2.70
C GLU A 117 -8.64 -14.41 -2.22
N LYS A 118 -9.72 -14.32 -2.99
CA LYS A 118 -10.89 -15.15 -2.71
C LYS A 118 -10.41 -16.59 -2.86
N GLU A 119 -10.37 -17.34 -1.76
CA GLU A 119 -10.34 -18.80 -1.84
C GLU A 119 -11.50 -19.20 -2.77
N SER A 120 -11.12 -19.73 -3.92
CA SER A 120 -12.03 -20.17 -4.99
C SER A 120 -12.40 -21.62 -4.78
#